data_AF-A0A9W9BJC6-F1
#
_entry.id   AF-A0A9W9BJC6-F1
#
_cell.length_a   1.000
_cell.length_b   1.000
_cell.length_c   1.000
_cell.angle_alpha   90.00
_cell.angle_beta   90.00
_cell.angle_gamma   90.00
#
_symmetry.space_group_name_H-M   'P 1'
#
loop_
_entity.id
_entity.type
_entity.pdbx_description
1 polymer ?
#
loop_
_entity_poly.entity_id
_entity_poly.type
_entity_poly.pdbx_seq_one_letter_code
_entity_poly.pdbx_strand_id
1 'polypeptide(L)' 'MNIALPVSSEVGSVDFQFLSADEIQAISVKRIENDSTFDSLLNPVPGGLYDPALGSWGHIQLPVPVYHPVFMD' A
#
# COMPACT_ATOMS: atom_id res chain seq x y z
N MET A 1 18.19 2.28 13.79
CA MET A 1 18.24 3.60 14.44
C MET A 1 19.41 4.36 13.84
N ASN A 2 19.14 5.47 13.15
CA ASN A 2 20.19 6.31 12.57
C ASN A 2 20.61 7.33 13.64
N ILE A 3 21.80 7.18 14.23
CA ILE A 3 22.30 8.06 15.30
C ILE A 3 22.47 9.52 14.85
N ALA A 4 22.53 9.79 13.54
CA ALA A 4 22.58 11.13 12.99
C ALA A 4 21.21 11.84 12.95
N LEU A 5 20.11 11.12 13.18
CA LEU A 5 18.74 11.63 13.12
C LEU A 5 17.95 11.20 14.38
N PRO A 6 18.25 11.78 15.55
CA PRO A 6 17.52 11.46 16.78
C PRO A 6 16.07 11.98 16.69
N VAL A 7 15.13 11.18 17.19
CA VAL A 7 13.73 11.59 17.42
C VAL A 7 13.53 11.65 18.92
N SER A 8 13.18 12.82 19.45
CA SER A 8 13.01 13.05 20.89
C SER A 8 11.60 12.73 21.42
N SER A 9 10.64 12.54 20.51
CA SER A 9 9.26 12.20 20.89
C SER A 9 9.14 10.74 21.28
N GLU A 10 8.37 10.48 22.33
CA GLU A 10 8.02 9.13 22.80
C GLU A 10 6.50 8.98 22.89
N VAL A 11 6.01 7.75 22.80
CA VAL A 11 4.58 7.44 22.97
C VAL A 11 4.31 7.28 24.47
N GLY A 12 3.56 8.21 25.06
CA GLY A 12 3.24 8.17 26.49
C GLY A 12 2.08 7.23 26.84
N SER A 13 1.04 7.17 26.02
CA SER A 13 -0.17 6.36 26.23
C SER A 13 -0.87 6.05 24.91
N VAL A 14 -1.88 5.17 24.97
CA VAL A 14 -2.73 4.81 23.83
C VAL A 14 -4.19 4.81 24.28
N ASP A 15 -5.04 5.47 23.51
CA ASP A 15 -6.49 5.47 23.68
C ASP A 15 -7.17 4.66 22.57
N PHE A 16 -8.28 4.00 22.91
CA PHE A 16 -9.07 3.20 21.96
C PHE A 16 -10.36 3.94 21.60
N GLN A 17 -10.60 4.07 20.30
CA GLN A 17 -11.82 4.69 19.77
C GLN A 17 -12.19 4.06 18.42
N PHE A 18 -13.44 4.27 18.00
CA PHE A 18 -13.88 3.96 16.64
C PHE A 18 -13.59 5.13 15.70
N LEU A 19 -13.24 4.82 14.45
CA LEU A 19 -13.16 5.83 13.39
C LEU A 19 -14.56 6.19 12.91
N SER A 20 -14.88 7.49 12.92
CA SER A 20 -16.10 8.04 12.34
C SER A 20 -16.05 8.07 10.81
N ALA A 21 -17.21 8.20 10.17
CA ALA A 21 -17.28 8.32 8.72
C ALA A 21 -16.55 9.57 8.20
N ASP A 22 -16.54 10.66 8.97
CA ASP A 22 -15.88 11.91 8.60
C ASP A 22 -14.35 11.75 8.71
N GLU A 23 -13.83 11.09 9.74
CA GLU A 23 -12.40 10.79 9.88
C GLU A 23 -11.89 9.85 8.78
N ILE A 24 -12.67 8.82 8.45
CA ILE A 24 -12.35 7.90 7.35
C ILE A 24 -12.25 8.66 6.02
N GLN A 25 -13.19 9.56 5.74
CA GLN A 25 -13.17 10.39 4.53
C GLN A 25 -12.01 11.39 4.53
N ALA A 26 -11.68 11.98 5.68
CA ALA A 26 -10.60 12.95 5.80
C ALA A 26 -9.21 12.31 5.63
N ILE A 27 -9.02 11.07 6.11
CA ILE A 27 -7.74 10.34 6.04
C ILE A 27 -7.61 9.58 4.72
N SER A 28 -8.72 9.17 4.08
CA SER A 28 -8.69 8.44 2.82
C SER A 28 -8.09 9.28 1.69
N VAL A 29 -7.20 8.65 0.91
CA VAL A 29 -6.58 9.26 -0.27
C VAL A 29 -7.30 8.89 -1.58
N LYS A 30 -8.16 7.86 -1.54
CA LYS A 30 -8.90 7.37 -2.70
C LYS A 30 -10.07 6.48 -2.26
N ARG A 31 -11.23 6.68 -2.88
CA ARG A 31 -12.36 5.75 -2.79
C ARG A 31 -12.13 4.58 -3.75
N ILE A 32 -12.27 3.36 -3.25
CA ILE A 32 -12.29 2.15 -4.07
C ILE A 32 -13.70 1.91 -4.57
N GLU A 33 -13.85 1.81 -5.89
CA GLU A 33 -15.14 1.65 -6.57
C GLU A 33 -15.08 0.64 -7.71
N ASN A 34 -13.88 0.21 -8.10
CA ASN A 34 -13.64 -0.80 -9.11
C ASN A 34 -13.27 -2.12 -8.42
N ASP A 35 -13.99 -3.20 -8.74
CA ASP A 35 -13.73 -4.54 -8.24
C ASP A 35 -12.56 -5.22 -8.96
N SER A 36 -12.25 -4.76 -10.17
CA SER A 36 -11.09 -5.18 -10.92
C SER A 36 -9.84 -4.51 -10.38
N THR A 37 -8.76 -5.29 -10.30
CA THR A 37 -7.50 -4.80 -9.73
C THR A 37 -6.52 -4.34 -10.80
N PHE A 38 -6.41 -5.09 -11.89
CA PHE A 38 -5.46 -4.85 -12.98
C PHE A 38 -6.15 -4.91 -14.33
N ASP A 39 -5.61 -4.18 -15.31
CA ASP A 39 -5.98 -4.28 -16.71
C ASP A 39 -5.26 -5.48 -17.39
N SER A 40 -5.53 -5.68 -18.68
CA SER A 40 -4.92 -6.77 -19.47
C SER A 40 -3.40 -6.63 -19.67
N LEU A 41 -2.84 -5.46 -19.39
CA LEU A 41 -1.41 -5.18 -19.46
C LEU A 41 -0.75 -5.26 -18.07
N LEU A 42 -1.49 -5.69 -17.05
CA LEU A 42 -1.07 -5.80 -15.64
C LEU A 42 -0.78 -4.46 -14.97
N ASN A 43 -1.36 -3.36 -15.45
CA ASN A 43 -1.38 -2.09 -14.72
C ASN A 43 -2.60 -2.04 -13.80
N PRO A 44 -2.49 -1.49 -12.57
CA PRO A 44 -3.63 -1.18 -11.73
C PRO A 44 -4.60 -0.27 -12.44
N VAL A 45 -5.85 -0.65 -12.31
CA VAL A 45 -6.95 0.15 -12.82
C VAL A 45 -7.24 1.29 -11.84
N PRO A 46 -7.58 2.50 -12.34
CA PRO A 46 -8.06 3.58 -11.49
C PRO A 46 -9.27 3.15 -10.65
N GLY A 47 -9.27 3.54 -9.37
CA GLY A 47 -10.34 3.20 -8.42
C GLY A 47 -10.35 1.73 -7.98
N GLY A 48 -9.38 0.92 -8.42
CA GLY A 48 -9.16 -0.46 -7.97
C GLY A 48 -8.24 -0.54 -6.75
N LEU A 49 -8.04 -1.75 -6.22
CA LEU A 49 -7.33 -1.95 -4.95
C LEU A 49 -5.84 -1.53 -4.99
N TYR A 50 -5.21 -1.50 -6.17
CA TYR A 50 -3.83 -1.02 -6.38
C TYR A 50 -3.79 0.39 -6.99
N ASP A 51 -4.83 1.21 -6.81
CA ASP A 51 -4.83 2.59 -7.29
C ASP A 51 -3.53 3.31 -6.84
N PRO A 52 -2.79 3.97 -7.76
CA PRO A 52 -1.52 4.62 -7.42
C PRO A 52 -1.60 5.64 -6.29
N ALA A 53 -2.78 6.21 -6.00
CA ALA A 53 -2.99 7.11 -4.87
C ALA A 53 -2.76 6.42 -3.51
N LEU A 54 -2.89 5.09 -3.43
CA LEU A 54 -2.66 4.30 -2.22
C LEU A 54 -1.17 3.98 -1.97
N GLY A 55 -0.29 4.38 -2.88
CA GLY A 55 1.14 4.17 -2.78
C GLY A 55 1.74 3.59 -4.06
N SER A 56 3.07 3.62 -4.14
CA SER A 56 3.79 3.06 -5.28
C SER A 56 3.56 1.56 -5.39
N TRP A 57 3.11 1.12 -6.55
CA TRP A 57 3.15 -0.27 -6.98
C TRP A 57 4.18 -0.36 -8.12
N GLY A 58 4.89 -1.48 -8.21
CA GLY A 58 5.94 -1.63 -9.21
C GLY A 58 6.51 -3.04 -9.24
N HIS A 59 7.20 -3.34 -10.32
CA HIS A 59 7.92 -4.60 -10.50
C HIS A 59 9.34 -4.47 -9.96
N ILE A 60 9.82 -5.53 -9.28
CA ILE A 60 11.22 -5.66 -8.91
C ILE A 60 11.95 -6.35 -10.06
N GLN A 61 12.84 -5.62 -10.74
CA GLN A 61 13.72 -6.21 -11.75
C GLN A 61 14.67 -7.19 -11.06
N LEU A 62 14.44 -8.48 -11.30
CA LEU A 62 15.35 -9.52 -10.82
C LEU A 62 16.68 -9.42 -11.59
N PRO A 63 17.82 -9.54 -10.89
CA PRO A 63 19.14 -9.47 -11.53
C PRO A 63 19.43 -10.66 -12.44
N VAL A 64 18.68 -11.76 -12.27
CA VAL A 64 18.74 -12.96 -13.10
C VAL A 64 17.32 -13.53 -13.26
N PRO A 65 17.03 -14.25 -14.35
CA PRO A 65 15.79 -15.01 -14.45
C PRO A 65 15.69 -16.03 -13.31
N VAL A 66 14.51 -16.09 -12.68
CA VAL A 66 14.21 -17.07 -11.62
C VAL A 66 12.96 -17.83 -12.04
N TYR A 67 12.97 -19.14 -11.84
CA TYR A 67 11.80 -19.96 -12.09
C TYR A 67 10.73 -19.68 -11.03
N HIS A 68 9.47 -19.58 -11.47
CA HIS A 68 8.36 -19.40 -10.56
C HIS A 68 8.06 -20.72 -9.84
N PRO A 69 8.09 -20.76 -8.49
CA PRO A 69 8.06 -22.01 -7.72
C PRO A 69 6.75 -22.79 -7.84
N VAL A 70 5.68 -22.18 -8.35
CA VAL A 70 4.40 -22.86 -8.61
C VAL A 70 4.42 -23.73 -9.87
N PHE A 71 5.37 -23.53 -10.80
CA PHE A 71 5.45 -24.27 -12.08
C PHE A 71 6.67 -25.22 -12.13
N MET A 72 7.06 -25.73 -10.97
CA MET A 72 8.30 -26.50 -10.74
C MET A 72 8.04 -27.98 -10.40
N ASP A 73 6.80 -28.43 -10.63
CA ASP A 73 6.36 -29.82 -10.58
C ASP A 73 6.75 -30.65 -11.82
#